data_AF-A0A9W8DJL9-F1
#
_entry.id   AF-A0A9W8DJL9-F1
#
_cell.length_a   1.000
_cell.length_b   1.000
_cell.length_c   1.000
_cell.angle_alpha   90.00
_cell.angle_beta   90.00
_cell.angle_gamma   90.00
#
_symmetry.space_group_name_H-M   'P 1'
#
loop_
_entity.id
_entity.type
_entity.pdbx_description
1 polymer ?
#
loop_
_entity_poly.entity_id
_entity_poly.type
_entity_poly.pdbx_seq_one_letter_code
_entity_poly.pdbx_strand_id
1 'polypeptide(L)'
;MPRSRIEGLLTSFPKLMPAGQQHTTIDTETIRYVYQPMDTLYMVLITNRQSNIVQDIDTLHLFARAATDVCGGGSLHEFAVLEHCFELLCVFDEIVNLGLRENVNLAQLKTIMEMESQEEKIQEAISKNKEKEAKEELKRRAKQFEQQRKEASRRGTGSGSGSGSFKSSLGSFTNSVKNAYSPVEPTISTFDNDAVQASLKPSSSKPALQGRGMKLGGKKDRSASTLFGQDTELAQELDTKLNLEAETSQPDVYREDVHIEVEERISAVVNRDGGVEALEVKGELTLVVADEDKGQLQLRIDLGDESNMQIKTHPHIDKKRFQGEHVLALKDASRSFPVNQPVGLFKWRFVSQDDASLPLSINCWPTVLGDGRTEVNIEYELESEDLELKGVTISIPLPADGPARPVIGNVDGDYTINTRTQTLEWQFPIIDRSNKSGSLEFTLETDDIEGFFPVSVAFVAHMPFCDVSITEALRQSSGEPVVFSKAVTLVTDDYRIV
;
A
#
# COMPACT_ATOMS: atom_id res chain seq x y z
N MET A 1 -29.88 17.15 -12.56
CA MET A 1 -31.28 17.10 -12.06
C MET A 1 -31.53 18.25 -11.10
N PRO A 2 -32.78 18.66 -10.80
CA PRO A 2 -33.05 19.60 -9.71
C PRO A 2 -32.74 18.96 -8.35
N ARG A 3 -32.10 19.71 -7.45
CA ARG A 3 -31.61 19.24 -6.14
C ARG A 3 -32.69 18.55 -5.29
N SER A 4 -33.89 19.14 -5.20
CA SER A 4 -35.03 18.59 -4.45
C SER A 4 -35.50 17.21 -4.94
N ARG A 5 -35.27 16.86 -6.20
CA ARG A 5 -35.52 15.50 -6.69
C ARG A 5 -34.47 14.52 -6.16
N ILE A 6 -33.19 14.89 -6.13
CA ILE A 6 -32.10 14.04 -5.63
C ILE A 6 -32.30 13.77 -4.14
N GLU A 7 -32.56 14.82 -3.34
CA GLU A 7 -32.84 14.71 -1.90
C GLU A 7 -34.08 13.84 -1.63
N GLY A 8 -35.14 13.97 -2.43
CA GLY A 8 -36.33 13.11 -2.35
C GLY A 8 -36.06 11.64 -2.64
N LEU A 9 -35.20 11.34 -3.64
CA LEU A 9 -34.81 9.96 -3.98
C LEU A 9 -33.89 9.32 -2.94
N LEU A 10 -32.95 10.08 -2.36
CA LEU A 10 -32.12 9.60 -1.26
C LEU A 10 -32.95 9.34 0.00
N THR A 11 -33.91 10.21 0.31
CA THR A 11 -34.84 10.06 1.45
C THR A 11 -35.81 8.87 1.28
N SER A 12 -36.03 8.37 0.06
CA SER A 12 -36.82 7.16 -0.18
C SER A 12 -36.01 5.86 -0.11
N PHE A 13 -34.70 5.88 -0.42
CA PHE A 13 -33.89 4.67 -0.54
C PHE A 13 -33.92 3.76 0.70
N PRO A 14 -33.70 4.23 1.95
CA PRO A 14 -33.74 3.35 3.14
C PRO A 14 -35.12 2.72 3.40
N LYS A 15 -36.19 3.27 2.84
CA LYS A 15 -37.58 2.75 2.98
C LYS A 15 -37.92 1.70 1.92
N LEU A 16 -37.05 1.51 0.93
CA LEU A 16 -37.20 0.56 -0.18
C LEU A 16 -36.29 -0.66 -0.02
N MET A 17 -35.30 -0.62 0.89
CA MET A 17 -34.45 -1.76 1.24
C MET A 17 -35.26 -2.84 1.99
N PRO A 18 -35.38 -4.08 1.47
CA PRO A 18 -36.03 -5.16 2.20
C PRO A 18 -35.09 -5.70 3.27
N ALA A 19 -35.53 -5.69 4.53
CA ALA A 19 -34.77 -6.29 5.62
C ALA A 19 -34.51 -7.78 5.35
N GLY A 20 -33.23 -8.20 5.37
CA GLY A 20 -32.82 -9.59 5.20
C GLY A 20 -32.70 -10.11 3.76
N GLN A 21 -32.86 -9.28 2.72
CA GLN A 21 -32.64 -9.70 1.32
C GLN A 21 -31.34 -9.15 0.73
N GLN A 22 -30.47 -10.04 0.23
CA GLN A 22 -29.23 -9.70 -0.47
C GLN A 22 -29.48 -9.27 -1.93
N HIS A 23 -30.38 -8.32 -2.16
CA HIS A 23 -30.53 -7.67 -3.46
C HIS A 23 -29.62 -6.45 -3.54
N THR A 24 -28.69 -6.42 -4.50
CA THR A 24 -27.84 -5.26 -4.80
C THR A 24 -28.55 -4.24 -5.71
N THR A 25 -29.80 -4.50 -6.09
CA THR A 25 -30.60 -3.61 -6.94
C THR A 25 -32.06 -3.52 -6.49
N ILE A 26 -32.64 -2.33 -6.59
CA ILE A 26 -34.06 -2.06 -6.36
C ILE A 26 -34.61 -1.33 -7.60
N ASP A 27 -35.46 -2.00 -8.37
CA ASP A 27 -36.17 -1.40 -9.50
C ASP A 27 -37.47 -0.75 -9.03
N THR A 28 -37.66 0.52 -9.36
CA THR A 28 -38.92 1.25 -9.22
C THR A 28 -39.59 1.45 -10.59
N GLU A 29 -40.71 2.17 -10.65
CA GLU A 29 -41.40 2.45 -11.92
C GLU A 29 -40.50 3.18 -12.94
N THR A 30 -39.69 4.15 -12.50
CA THR A 30 -38.89 5.04 -13.38
C THR A 30 -37.37 4.88 -13.24
N ILE A 31 -36.87 4.55 -12.05
CA ILE A 31 -35.43 4.50 -11.72
C ILE A 31 -35.05 3.16 -11.09
N ARG A 32 -33.76 2.84 -11.17
CA ARG A 32 -33.09 1.74 -10.48
C ARG A 32 -32.14 2.33 -9.45
N TYR A 33 -32.15 1.78 -8.24
CA TYR A 33 -31.04 1.92 -7.31
C TYR A 33 -30.14 0.70 -7.50
N VAL A 34 -28.85 0.90 -7.74
CA VAL A 34 -27.81 -0.12 -7.63
C VAL A 34 -26.99 0.25 -6.40
N TYR A 35 -26.79 -0.68 -5.46
CA TYR A 35 -26.07 -0.37 -4.23
C TYR A 35 -25.20 -1.51 -3.72
N GLN A 36 -24.14 -1.11 -3.02
CA GLN A 36 -23.16 -1.98 -2.40
C GLN A 36 -22.99 -1.55 -0.93
N PRO A 37 -23.20 -2.46 0.04
CA PRO A 37 -22.79 -2.20 1.42
C PRO A 37 -21.25 -2.13 1.50
N MET A 38 -20.74 -1.23 2.33
CA MET A 38 -19.32 -0.99 2.54
C MET A 38 -19.09 -0.78 4.05
N ASP A 39 -19.00 -1.88 4.78
CA ASP A 39 -18.80 -1.97 6.24
C ASP A 39 -19.79 -1.11 7.04
N THR A 40 -19.45 0.15 7.30
CA THR A 40 -20.27 1.12 8.06
C THR A 40 -21.15 2.03 7.18
N LEU A 41 -21.00 1.95 5.84
CA LEU A 41 -21.58 2.85 4.85
C LEU A 41 -22.31 2.08 3.73
N TYR A 42 -23.06 2.81 2.90
CA TYR A 42 -23.68 2.30 1.67
C TYR A 42 -23.33 3.19 0.48
N MET A 43 -22.71 2.60 -0.55
CA MET A 43 -22.52 3.29 -1.83
C MET A 43 -23.71 3.01 -2.75
N VAL A 44 -24.35 4.07 -3.26
CA VAL A 44 -25.61 3.99 -4.00
C VAL A 44 -25.53 4.76 -5.32
N LEU A 45 -25.66 4.05 -6.43
CA LEU A 45 -25.76 4.58 -7.78
C LEU A 45 -27.24 4.59 -8.22
N ILE A 46 -27.75 5.77 -8.60
CA ILE A 46 -29.14 5.93 -9.05
C ILE A 46 -29.18 6.05 -10.57
N THR A 47 -29.72 5.04 -11.25
CA THR A 47 -29.78 4.97 -12.72
C THR A 47 -31.22 4.94 -13.23
N ASN A 48 -31.42 5.15 -14.54
CA ASN A 48 -32.73 5.00 -15.16
C ASN A 48 -32.99 3.51 -15.43
N ARG A 49 -34.22 3.02 -15.31
CA ARG A 49 -34.53 1.58 -15.54
C ARG A 49 -34.10 1.03 -16.92
N GLN A 50 -33.84 1.90 -17.88
CA GLN A 50 -33.37 1.62 -19.25
C GLN A 50 -31.83 1.51 -19.39
N SER A 51 -31.02 1.80 -18.37
CA SER A 51 -29.57 1.60 -18.41
C SER A 51 -29.19 0.12 -18.36
N ASN A 52 -27.96 -0.18 -18.78
CA ASN A 52 -27.42 -1.53 -18.73
C ASN A 52 -27.00 -1.86 -17.29
N ILE A 53 -27.85 -2.61 -16.59
CA ILE A 53 -27.64 -3.04 -15.19
C ILE A 53 -26.26 -3.67 -14.93
N VAL A 54 -25.68 -4.39 -15.90
CA VAL A 54 -24.33 -4.97 -15.75
C VAL A 54 -23.27 -3.88 -15.72
N GLN A 55 -23.33 -2.92 -16.64
CA GLN A 55 -22.42 -1.79 -16.70
C GLN A 55 -22.58 -0.87 -15.47
N ASP A 56 -23.81 -0.68 -14.98
CA ASP A 56 -24.10 0.08 -13.76
C ASP A 56 -23.45 -0.59 -12.53
N ILE A 57 -23.54 -1.92 -12.40
CA ILE A 57 -22.90 -2.71 -11.33
C ILE A 57 -21.37 -2.66 -11.44
N ASP A 58 -20.82 -2.88 -12.64
CA ASP A 58 -19.38 -2.77 -12.91
C ASP A 58 -18.84 -1.36 -12.64
N THR A 59 -19.68 -0.33 -12.75
CA THR A 59 -19.34 1.07 -12.43
C THR A 59 -19.36 1.28 -10.92
N LEU A 60 -20.37 0.78 -10.22
CA LEU A 60 -20.44 0.84 -8.77
C LEU A 60 -19.28 0.10 -8.10
N HIS A 61 -18.88 -1.06 -8.62
CA HIS A 61 -17.70 -1.79 -8.14
C HIS A 61 -16.38 -1.04 -8.39
N LEU A 62 -16.29 -0.26 -9.48
CA LEU A 62 -15.13 0.60 -9.73
C LEU A 62 -15.09 1.79 -8.76
N PHE A 63 -16.23 2.47 -8.54
CA PHE A 63 -16.35 3.51 -7.51
C PHE A 63 -15.99 2.99 -6.12
N ALA A 64 -16.51 1.83 -5.72
CA ALA A 64 -16.26 1.23 -4.41
C ALA A 64 -14.76 0.95 -4.19
N ARG A 65 -14.11 0.29 -5.16
CA ARG A 65 -12.67 0.01 -5.09
C ARG A 65 -11.82 1.28 -5.10
N ALA A 66 -12.16 2.26 -5.94
CA ALA A 66 -11.44 3.51 -6.01
C ALA A 66 -11.60 4.35 -4.73
N ALA A 67 -12.77 4.31 -4.10
CA ALA A 67 -12.99 4.97 -2.81
C ALA A 67 -12.19 4.31 -1.67
N THR A 68 -12.15 2.97 -1.60
CA THR A 68 -11.29 2.24 -0.66
C THR A 68 -9.81 2.56 -0.90
N ASP A 69 -9.36 2.53 -2.15
CA ASP A 69 -7.97 2.76 -2.56
C ASP A 69 -7.49 4.20 -2.26
N VAL A 70 -8.34 5.21 -2.46
CA VAL A 70 -8.07 6.60 -2.03
C VAL A 70 -8.05 6.72 -0.50
N CYS A 71 -8.96 6.06 0.21
CA CYS A 71 -9.05 6.11 1.68
C CYS A 71 -8.07 5.15 2.39
N GLY A 72 -6.87 4.93 1.83
CA GLY A 72 -5.80 4.15 2.45
C GLY A 72 -5.96 2.62 2.41
N GLY A 73 -6.86 2.09 1.58
CA GLY A 73 -7.02 0.65 1.34
C GLY A 73 -7.80 -0.14 2.41
N GLY A 74 -8.15 0.49 3.53
CA GLY A 74 -8.84 -0.13 4.66
C GLY A 74 -10.38 -0.12 4.59
N SER A 75 -11.01 -0.41 5.72
CA SER A 75 -12.47 -0.35 5.90
C SER A 75 -12.99 1.08 5.78
N LEU A 76 -14.11 1.24 5.06
CA LEU A 76 -14.58 2.58 4.67
C LEU A 76 -15.49 3.19 5.77
N HIS A 77 -14.96 4.22 6.43
CA HIS A 77 -15.59 4.93 7.54
C HIS A 77 -15.83 6.41 7.21
N GLU A 78 -16.82 7.02 7.89
CA GLU A 78 -17.24 8.41 7.67
C GLU A 78 -16.07 9.42 7.77
N PHE A 79 -15.15 9.23 8.71
CA PHE A 79 -14.00 10.11 8.90
C PHE A 79 -13.08 10.15 7.68
N ALA A 80 -12.68 8.99 7.14
CA ALA A 80 -11.80 8.90 5.97
C ALA A 80 -12.44 9.50 4.71
N VAL A 81 -13.77 9.32 4.54
CA VAL A 81 -14.53 9.93 3.44
C VAL A 81 -14.56 11.46 3.55
N LEU A 82 -14.57 12.01 4.76
CA LEU A 82 -14.50 13.46 4.99
C LEU A 82 -13.09 14.01 4.78
N GLU A 83 -12.06 13.28 5.20
CA GLU A 83 -10.65 13.64 5.04
C GLU A 83 -10.25 13.69 3.55
N HIS A 84 -10.53 12.62 2.80
CA HIS A 84 -10.22 12.50 1.37
C HIS A 84 -11.32 13.04 0.43
N CYS A 85 -12.25 13.86 0.93
CA CYS A 85 -13.47 14.22 0.19
C CYS A 85 -13.23 14.92 -1.17
N PHE A 86 -12.13 15.67 -1.32
CA PHE A 86 -11.76 16.31 -2.58
C PHE A 86 -11.13 15.34 -3.59
N GLU A 87 -10.31 14.41 -3.12
CA GLU A 87 -9.65 13.39 -3.95
C GLU A 87 -10.68 12.39 -4.48
N LEU A 88 -11.62 11.98 -3.63
CA LEU A 88 -12.80 11.19 -4.01
C LEU A 88 -13.65 11.89 -5.07
N LEU A 89 -13.84 13.21 -4.98
CA LEU A 89 -14.60 13.98 -5.97
C LEU A 89 -13.90 13.97 -7.34
N CYS A 90 -12.59 14.25 -7.39
CA CYS A 90 -11.81 14.18 -8.63
C CYS A 90 -11.85 12.76 -9.23
N VAL A 91 -11.64 11.73 -8.42
CA VAL A 91 -11.74 10.32 -8.83
C VAL A 91 -13.13 9.99 -9.37
N PHE A 92 -14.20 10.55 -8.78
CA PHE A 92 -15.57 10.26 -9.23
C PHE A 92 -15.91 10.92 -10.57
N ASP A 93 -15.44 12.13 -10.83
CA ASP A 93 -15.62 12.80 -12.13
C ASP A 93 -14.87 12.06 -13.26
N GLU A 94 -13.68 11.52 -13.00
CA GLU A 94 -12.91 10.69 -13.95
C GLU A 94 -13.53 9.30 -14.20
N ILE A 95 -14.33 8.75 -13.26
CA ILE A 95 -15.05 7.48 -13.46
C ILE A 95 -16.39 7.69 -14.21
N VAL A 96 -17.12 8.79 -13.95
CA VAL A 96 -18.39 9.12 -14.62
C VAL A 96 -18.48 10.60 -15.00
N ASN A 97 -17.93 10.92 -16.17
CA ASN A 97 -17.99 12.24 -16.77
C ASN A 97 -19.41 12.57 -17.30
N LEU A 98 -20.04 13.62 -16.76
CA LEU A 98 -21.40 14.10 -17.13
C LEU A 98 -22.52 13.03 -17.13
N GLY A 99 -22.36 11.95 -16.37
CA GLY A 99 -23.31 10.82 -16.33
C GLY A 99 -23.07 9.73 -17.38
N LEU A 100 -21.94 9.77 -18.09
CA LEU A 100 -21.44 8.68 -18.93
C LEU A 100 -20.24 8.03 -18.24
N ARG A 101 -20.24 6.69 -18.14
CA ARG A 101 -19.08 5.95 -17.62
C ARG A 101 -17.90 6.06 -18.59
N GLU A 102 -16.78 6.56 -18.10
CA GLU A 102 -15.49 6.53 -18.79
C GLU A 102 -14.89 5.09 -18.72
N ASN A 103 -14.11 4.68 -19.72
CA ASN A 103 -13.63 3.29 -19.82
C ASN A 103 -12.22 3.11 -19.19
N VAL A 104 -12.11 3.52 -17.93
CA VAL A 104 -10.86 3.65 -17.15
C VAL A 104 -10.70 2.47 -16.20
N ASN A 105 -9.46 1.97 -16.05
CA ASN A 105 -9.06 0.99 -15.03
C ASN A 105 -8.35 1.69 -13.86
N LEU A 106 -8.36 1.08 -12.67
CA LEU A 106 -7.82 1.65 -11.42
C LEU A 106 -6.34 2.09 -11.53
N ALA A 107 -5.51 1.34 -12.25
CA ALA A 107 -4.11 1.74 -12.51
C ALA A 107 -3.98 2.98 -13.42
N GLN A 108 -4.91 3.19 -14.36
CA GLN A 108 -4.93 4.38 -15.21
C GLN A 108 -5.49 5.59 -14.43
N LEU A 109 -6.49 5.35 -13.59
CA LEU A 109 -7.07 6.33 -12.68
C LEU A 109 -6.00 6.94 -11.75
N LYS A 110 -5.07 6.13 -11.21
CA LYS A 110 -3.91 6.63 -10.44
C LYS A 110 -3.04 7.57 -11.27
N THR A 111 -2.64 7.19 -12.48
CA THR A 111 -1.82 8.06 -13.37
C THR A 111 -2.55 9.32 -13.84
N ILE A 112 -3.89 9.32 -13.89
CA ILE A 112 -4.68 10.53 -14.13
C ILE A 112 -4.69 11.43 -12.89
N MET A 113 -4.89 10.86 -11.70
CA MET A 113 -4.88 11.56 -10.41
C MET A 113 -3.50 12.12 -10.02
N GLU A 114 -2.42 11.52 -10.48
CA GLU A 114 -1.06 12.07 -10.40
C GLU A 114 -0.91 13.42 -11.16
N MET A 115 -1.83 13.73 -12.07
CA MET A 115 -1.87 14.94 -12.92
C MET A 115 -0.59 15.19 -13.75
N GLU A 116 0.28 14.18 -13.88
CA GLU A 116 1.57 14.31 -14.56
C GLU A 116 1.46 14.23 -16.09
N SER A 117 1.47 15.39 -16.76
CA SER A 117 1.54 15.45 -18.22
C SER A 117 2.89 14.91 -18.75
N GLN A 118 2.87 13.70 -19.31
CA GLN A 118 4.04 13.15 -19.99
C GLN A 118 4.46 13.98 -21.21
N GLU A 119 3.51 14.62 -21.90
CA GLU A 119 3.82 15.55 -23.00
C GLU A 119 4.56 16.79 -22.51
N GLU A 120 4.21 17.32 -21.33
CA GLU A 120 4.94 18.42 -20.69
C GLU A 120 6.36 18.00 -20.30
N LYS A 121 6.54 16.85 -19.65
CA LYS A 121 7.87 16.31 -19.32
C LYS A 121 8.75 16.14 -20.57
N ILE A 122 8.19 15.66 -21.67
CA ILE A 122 8.88 15.53 -22.96
C ILE A 122 9.24 16.91 -23.54
N GLN A 123 8.30 17.87 -23.53
CA GLN A 123 8.53 19.20 -24.07
C GLN A 123 9.55 20.00 -23.23
N GLU A 124 9.51 19.86 -21.91
CA GLU A 124 10.47 20.48 -21.00
C GLU A 124 11.88 19.93 -21.24
N ALA A 125 12.03 18.60 -21.38
CA ALA A 125 13.29 17.96 -21.75
C ALA A 125 13.81 18.42 -23.12
N ILE A 126 12.93 18.55 -24.13
CA ILE A 126 13.27 19.12 -25.44
C ILE A 126 13.75 20.57 -25.32
N SER A 127 13.12 21.38 -24.47
CA SER A 127 13.50 22.78 -24.24
C SER A 127 14.88 22.90 -23.57
N LYS A 128 15.13 22.10 -22.51
CA LYS A 128 16.42 22.03 -21.79
C LYS A 128 17.55 21.56 -22.70
N ASN A 129 17.28 20.60 -23.59
CA ASN A 129 18.27 20.12 -24.55
C ASN A 129 18.60 21.18 -25.62
N LYS A 130 17.60 21.91 -26.14
CA LYS A 130 17.80 23.04 -27.06
C LYS A 130 18.59 24.19 -26.42
N GLU A 131 18.31 24.54 -25.16
CA GLU A 131 19.10 25.55 -24.43
C GLU A 131 20.55 25.10 -24.30
N LYS A 132 20.78 23.84 -23.89
CA LYS A 132 22.12 23.26 -23.74
C LYS A 132 22.90 23.27 -25.06
N GLU A 133 22.29 22.85 -26.17
CA GLU A 133 22.92 22.88 -27.50
C GLU A 133 23.31 24.31 -27.91
N ALA A 134 22.40 25.27 -27.79
CA ALA A 134 22.67 26.68 -28.09
C ALA A 134 23.79 27.27 -27.21
N LYS A 135 23.82 26.91 -25.92
CA LYS A 135 24.82 27.33 -24.94
C LYS A 135 26.19 26.72 -25.23
N GLU A 136 26.25 25.48 -25.69
CA GLU A 136 27.49 24.83 -26.14
C GLU A 136 27.99 25.38 -27.48
N GLU A 137 27.11 25.68 -28.44
CA GLU A 137 27.52 26.32 -29.69
C GLU A 137 28.02 27.76 -29.48
N LEU A 138 27.34 28.55 -28.64
CA LEU A 138 27.80 29.88 -28.24
C LEU A 138 29.19 29.81 -27.59
N LYS A 139 29.40 28.86 -26.67
CA LYS A 139 30.70 28.61 -26.03
C LYS A 139 31.78 28.16 -27.03
N ARG A 140 31.42 27.43 -28.09
CA ARG A 140 32.32 27.03 -29.18
C ARG A 140 32.70 28.22 -30.07
N ARG A 141 31.71 29.02 -30.52
CA ARG A 141 31.92 30.23 -31.33
C ARG A 141 32.72 31.29 -30.57
N ALA A 142 32.44 31.49 -29.27
CA ALA A 142 33.19 32.41 -28.41
C ALA A 142 34.68 32.05 -28.34
N LYS A 143 35.02 30.77 -28.13
CA LYS A 143 36.41 30.28 -28.16
C LYS A 143 37.09 30.52 -29.50
N GLN A 144 36.38 30.33 -30.61
CA GLN A 144 36.92 30.59 -31.96
C GLN A 144 37.23 32.09 -32.17
N PHE A 145 36.33 32.99 -31.76
CA PHE A 145 36.58 34.44 -31.82
C PHE A 145 37.73 34.88 -30.90
N GLU A 146 37.83 34.32 -29.69
CA GLU A 146 38.95 34.59 -28.78
C GLU A 146 40.28 34.13 -29.39
N GLN A 147 40.33 32.93 -29.96
CA GLN A 147 41.52 32.40 -30.62
C GLN A 147 41.92 33.26 -31.84
N GLN A 148 40.98 33.61 -32.72
CA GLN A 148 41.25 34.50 -33.85
C GLN A 148 41.78 35.87 -33.39
N ARG A 149 41.19 36.47 -32.35
CA ARG A 149 41.67 37.74 -31.75
C ARG A 149 43.10 37.60 -31.20
N LYS A 150 43.42 36.47 -30.57
CA LYS A 150 44.74 36.15 -30.01
C LYS A 150 45.80 35.90 -31.10
N GLU A 151 45.41 35.30 -32.22
CA GLU A 151 46.28 35.09 -33.39
C GLU A 151 46.49 36.39 -34.18
N ALA A 152 45.45 37.20 -34.38
CA ALA A 152 45.56 38.54 -34.94
C ALA A 152 46.48 39.44 -34.08
N SER A 153 46.33 39.41 -32.75
CA SER A 153 47.20 40.11 -31.82
C SER A 153 48.65 39.60 -31.81
N ARG A 154 48.92 38.37 -32.27
CA ARG A 154 50.27 37.82 -32.45
C ARG A 154 50.88 38.17 -33.81
N ARG A 155 50.04 38.35 -34.85
CA ARG A 155 50.47 38.84 -36.18
C ARG A 155 50.61 40.37 -36.24
N GLY A 156 50.05 41.11 -35.29
CA GLY A 156 50.07 42.58 -35.26
C GLY A 156 51.40 43.24 -34.88
N THR A 157 52.45 42.48 -34.57
CA THR A 157 53.69 43.02 -33.98
C THR A 157 54.78 43.31 -35.03
N GLY A 158 54.63 44.43 -35.74
CA GLY A 158 55.76 45.23 -36.22
C GLY A 158 56.47 44.84 -37.52
N SER A 159 55.92 45.25 -38.67
CA SER A 159 56.72 45.64 -39.84
C SER A 159 55.99 46.64 -40.74
N GLY A 160 56.68 47.71 -41.14
CA GLY A 160 56.45 48.40 -42.41
C GLY A 160 55.22 49.31 -42.60
N SER A 161 55.35 50.58 -42.18
CA SER A 161 55.04 51.79 -42.98
C SER A 161 53.90 51.79 -44.02
N GLY A 162 52.86 52.62 -43.83
CA GLY A 162 51.93 53.03 -44.89
C GLY A 162 50.94 54.13 -44.50
N SER A 163 50.93 55.24 -45.24
CA SER A 163 49.94 56.34 -45.15
C SER A 163 48.58 55.94 -45.78
N GLY A 164 47.44 56.56 -45.45
CA GLY A 164 47.11 57.63 -44.47
C GLY A 164 45.72 58.24 -44.76
N SER A 165 45.21 59.15 -43.89
CA SER A 165 44.06 60.10 -44.07
C SER A 165 42.74 59.58 -44.69
N PHE A 166 41.52 59.76 -44.16
CA PHE A 166 40.84 60.95 -43.59
C PHE A 166 39.77 60.47 -42.56
N LYS A 167 39.47 61.08 -41.40
CA LYS A 167 39.01 62.45 -41.05
C LYS A 167 37.48 62.70 -41.22
N SER A 168 36.69 62.48 -40.16
CA SER A 168 35.51 63.28 -39.74
C SER A 168 35.03 62.85 -38.34
N SER A 169 35.21 63.66 -37.29
CA SER A 169 34.17 64.48 -36.61
C SER A 169 33.09 63.65 -35.88
N LEU A 170 33.13 63.41 -34.56
CA LEU A 170 33.13 64.29 -33.36
C LEU A 170 31.71 64.63 -32.85
N GLY A 171 31.47 64.36 -31.55
CA GLY A 171 30.22 64.60 -30.81
C GLY A 171 29.70 63.30 -30.16
N SER A 172 30.08 62.88 -28.93
CA SER A 172 30.67 63.56 -27.77
C SER A 172 29.72 64.48 -26.99
N PHE A 173 29.06 63.98 -25.93
CA PHE A 173 29.51 64.17 -24.53
C PHE A 173 28.71 63.33 -23.50
N THR A 174 29.41 62.95 -22.42
CA THR A 174 29.03 62.43 -21.07
C THR A 174 27.56 62.49 -20.60
N ASN A 175 26.97 61.50 -19.90
CA ASN A 175 27.36 60.73 -18.68
C ASN A 175 27.08 61.40 -17.31
N SER A 176 25.91 61.10 -16.70
CA SER A 176 25.63 60.92 -15.25
C SER A 176 24.19 60.41 -15.09
N VAL A 177 23.86 59.25 -14.49
CA VAL A 177 24.04 58.75 -13.10
C VAL A 177 22.96 59.21 -12.10
N LYS A 178 21.83 58.48 -12.03
CA LYS A 178 21.28 57.80 -10.81
C LYS A 178 19.82 57.32 -10.98
N ASN A 179 19.52 56.16 -10.37
CA ASN A 179 18.27 55.68 -9.72
C ASN A 179 16.89 55.87 -10.42
N ALA A 180 15.86 55.01 -10.21
CA ALA A 180 15.76 53.65 -9.63
C ALA A 180 14.32 53.11 -9.87
N TYR A 181 14.05 51.90 -9.38
CA TYR A 181 12.75 51.21 -9.23
C TYR A 181 12.15 50.43 -10.42
N SER A 182 11.70 49.22 -10.05
CA SER A 182 10.80 48.27 -10.72
C SER A 182 9.34 48.55 -10.28
N PRO A 183 8.29 47.73 -10.54
CA PRO A 183 8.18 46.52 -11.38
C PRO A 183 6.97 46.53 -12.35
N VAL A 184 6.81 45.50 -13.18
CA VAL A 184 5.52 45.08 -13.79
C VAL A 184 5.47 43.55 -13.95
N GLU A 185 4.31 42.96 -13.68
CA GLU A 185 4.00 41.52 -13.82
C GLU A 185 3.41 41.18 -15.21
N PRO A 186 3.51 39.93 -15.70
CA PRO A 186 2.82 39.51 -16.93
C PRO A 186 1.34 39.18 -16.64
N THR A 187 0.41 39.94 -17.21
CA THR A 187 -1.04 39.65 -17.13
C THR A 187 -1.59 39.08 -18.45
N ILE A 188 -2.44 38.07 -18.28
CA ILE A 188 -3.33 37.38 -19.24
C ILE A 188 -3.76 38.20 -20.47
N SER A 189 -3.77 37.55 -21.65
CA SER A 189 -4.53 37.98 -22.83
C SER A 189 -5.50 36.90 -23.31
N THR A 190 -6.78 37.07 -23.01
CA THR A 190 -7.90 36.22 -23.45
C THR A 190 -8.23 36.39 -24.93
N PHE A 191 -8.62 35.31 -25.61
CA PHE A 191 -9.61 35.34 -26.70
C PHE A 191 -10.48 34.08 -26.66
N ASP A 192 -11.78 34.24 -26.93
CA ASP A 192 -12.82 33.21 -26.83
C ASP A 192 -13.68 33.18 -28.12
N ASN A 193 -14.66 32.29 -28.17
CA ASN A 193 -15.37 31.78 -29.34
C ASN A 193 -16.29 32.77 -30.09
N ASP A 194 -16.39 32.54 -31.42
CA ASP A 194 -17.65 32.21 -32.15
C ASP A 194 -17.35 32.10 -33.66
N ALA A 195 -17.95 31.25 -34.50
CA ALA A 195 -18.84 30.07 -34.38
C ALA A 195 -18.81 29.32 -35.76
N VAL A 196 -19.65 28.37 -36.23
CA VAL A 196 -20.99 27.85 -35.87
C VAL A 196 -21.22 26.43 -36.46
N GLN A 197 -22.27 25.74 -35.98
CA GLN A 197 -23.15 24.78 -36.69
C GLN A 197 -22.76 23.30 -37.01
N ALA A 198 -23.76 22.43 -36.73
CA ALA A 198 -24.25 21.31 -37.55
C ALA A 198 -23.64 19.87 -37.47
N SER A 199 -23.87 19.22 -36.32
CA SER A 199 -24.63 17.94 -36.20
C SER A 199 -24.44 16.73 -37.17
N LEU A 200 -24.01 15.61 -36.55
CA LEU A 200 -24.59 14.24 -36.62
C LEU A 200 -24.36 13.25 -37.82
N LYS A 201 -23.28 12.44 -37.68
CA LYS A 201 -23.22 10.96 -37.91
C LYS A 201 -23.52 10.41 -39.36
N PRO A 202 -23.46 9.07 -39.62
CA PRO A 202 -22.19 8.35 -39.82
C PRO A 202 -22.15 7.40 -41.05
N SER A 203 -20.96 6.99 -41.53
CA SER A 203 -20.82 5.84 -42.45
C SER A 203 -19.43 5.20 -42.44
N SER A 204 -19.33 3.94 -42.89
CA SER A 204 -18.14 3.08 -42.81
C SER A 204 -17.49 2.78 -44.17
N SER A 205 -16.16 2.62 -44.19
CA SER A 205 -15.46 1.76 -45.18
C SER A 205 -14.00 1.50 -44.78
N LYS A 206 -13.53 0.24 -44.91
CA LYS A 206 -12.11 -0.12 -44.86
C LYS A 206 -11.44 0.14 -46.22
N PRO A 207 -10.19 0.63 -46.28
CA PRO A 207 -9.35 0.46 -47.47
C PRO A 207 -8.85 -0.98 -47.56
N ALA A 208 -8.80 -1.54 -48.77
CA ALA A 208 -8.11 -2.79 -49.06
C ALA A 208 -6.92 -2.52 -49.98
N LEU A 209 -5.86 -3.32 -49.88
CA LEU A 209 -4.73 -3.27 -50.82
C LEU A 209 -4.38 -4.69 -51.29
N GLN A 210 -4.46 -4.92 -52.62
CA GLN A 210 -4.05 -6.18 -53.25
C GLN A 210 -2.54 -6.14 -53.58
N GLY A 211 -1.82 -7.22 -53.28
CA GLY A 211 -0.35 -7.25 -53.34
C GLY A 211 0.29 -8.59 -53.74
N ARG A 212 -0.33 -9.33 -54.68
CA ARG A 212 0.25 -10.46 -55.47
C ARG A 212 1.42 -11.24 -54.84
N GLY A 213 1.11 -12.28 -54.07
CA GLY A 213 2.13 -13.24 -53.61
C GLY A 213 2.64 -14.17 -54.72
N MET A 214 3.90 -14.60 -54.62
CA MET A 214 4.47 -15.75 -55.34
C MET A 214 5.08 -16.72 -54.32
N LYS A 215 4.83 -18.01 -54.50
CA LYS A 215 5.10 -19.08 -53.52
C LYS A 215 6.17 -20.04 -54.04
N LEU A 216 7.35 -19.99 -53.46
CA LEU A 216 8.37 -21.04 -53.49
C LEU A 216 8.92 -21.18 -52.07
N GLY A 217 9.34 -22.38 -51.67
CA GLY A 217 9.80 -22.61 -50.31
C GLY A 217 10.62 -23.89 -50.15
N GLY A 218 11.03 -24.15 -48.92
CA GLY A 218 11.63 -25.42 -48.51
C GLY A 218 13.16 -25.43 -48.52
N LYS A 219 13.75 -25.02 -47.39
CA LYS A 219 14.61 -25.95 -46.64
C LYS A 219 14.56 -25.65 -45.14
N LYS A 220 15.15 -26.55 -44.37
CA LYS A 220 14.92 -26.82 -42.95
C LYS A 220 16.24 -26.67 -42.23
N ASP A 221 16.27 -25.94 -41.11
CA ASP A 221 17.35 -26.08 -40.14
C ASP A 221 16.89 -25.83 -38.69
N ARG A 222 17.74 -26.22 -37.72
CA ARG A 222 17.41 -26.26 -36.29
C ARG A 222 17.84 -24.99 -35.53
N SER A 223 16.92 -24.39 -34.77
CA SER A 223 17.23 -23.56 -33.58
C SER A 223 15.95 -23.24 -32.80
N ALA A 224 15.49 -24.19 -31.97
CA ALA A 224 14.31 -24.04 -31.12
C ALA A 224 14.59 -24.61 -29.72
N SER A 225 15.49 -23.95 -28.98
CA SER A 225 15.92 -24.38 -27.64
C SER A 225 16.55 -23.25 -26.80
N THR A 226 16.18 -21.99 -27.04
CA THR A 226 16.80 -20.81 -26.39
C THR A 226 15.78 -19.70 -26.08
N LEU A 227 14.49 -20.03 -26.00
CA LEU A 227 13.38 -19.10 -25.71
C LEU A 227 12.41 -19.65 -24.66
N PHE A 228 12.91 -20.51 -23.75
CA PHE A 228 12.19 -21.08 -22.61
C PHE A 228 13.10 -21.12 -21.37
N GLY A 229 13.90 -20.07 -21.18
CA GLY A 229 14.87 -19.96 -20.09
C GLY A 229 14.82 -18.63 -19.33
N GLN A 230 13.98 -17.68 -19.77
CA GLN A 230 13.89 -16.35 -19.15
C GLN A 230 12.70 -16.24 -18.18
N ASP A 231 11.67 -17.07 -18.39
CA ASP A 231 10.42 -17.03 -17.61
C ASP A 231 10.63 -17.49 -16.16
N THR A 232 11.62 -18.34 -15.90
CA THR A 232 11.90 -18.91 -14.58
C THR A 232 12.56 -17.93 -13.62
N GLU A 233 13.42 -17.03 -14.10
CA GLU A 233 14.04 -15.98 -13.27
C GLU A 233 13.01 -14.87 -12.95
N LEU A 234 12.22 -14.47 -13.95
CA LEU A 234 11.14 -13.49 -13.78
C LEU A 234 10.02 -13.96 -12.83
N ALA A 235 9.75 -15.27 -12.76
CA ALA A 235 8.83 -15.82 -11.76
C ALA A 235 9.37 -15.64 -10.33
N GLN A 236 10.66 -15.89 -10.10
CA GLN A 236 11.28 -15.72 -8.78
C GLN A 236 11.40 -14.25 -8.35
N GLU A 237 11.59 -13.33 -9.31
CA GLU A 237 11.48 -11.88 -9.06
C GLU A 237 10.04 -11.39 -8.83
N LEU A 238 9.02 -12.12 -9.33
CA LEU A 238 7.61 -11.84 -9.01
C LEU A 238 7.25 -12.34 -7.61
N ASP A 239 7.60 -13.58 -7.26
CA ASP A 239 7.33 -14.14 -5.93
C ASP A 239 8.01 -13.31 -4.82
N THR A 240 9.20 -12.75 -5.06
CA THR A 240 9.87 -11.85 -4.11
C THR A 240 9.32 -10.42 -4.07
N LYS A 241 8.43 -10.03 -4.99
CA LYS A 241 7.73 -8.72 -4.96
C LYS A 241 6.30 -8.83 -4.46
N LEU A 242 5.57 -9.87 -4.87
CA LEU A 242 4.22 -10.16 -4.36
C LEU A 242 4.24 -10.48 -2.86
N ASN A 243 5.35 -10.99 -2.33
CA ASN A 243 5.55 -11.19 -0.89
C ASN A 243 6.08 -9.94 -0.15
N LEU A 244 6.09 -8.76 -0.79
CA LEU A 244 6.30 -7.44 -0.17
C LEU A 244 5.00 -6.60 -0.16
N GLU A 245 4.02 -6.91 -1.00
CA GLU A 245 2.71 -6.22 -1.06
C GLU A 245 1.68 -6.80 -0.06
N ALA A 246 2.18 -7.46 0.99
CA ALA A 246 1.42 -7.94 2.15
C ALA A 246 1.84 -7.21 3.45
N GLU A 247 2.36 -5.98 3.34
CA GLU A 247 2.53 -5.09 4.48
C GLU A 247 1.16 -4.75 5.07
N THR A 248 0.96 -5.10 6.35
CA THR A 248 -0.21 -4.63 7.11
C THR A 248 -0.11 -3.12 7.25
N SER A 249 -1.23 -2.41 7.07
CA SER A 249 -1.28 -0.94 7.08
C SER A 249 -1.04 -0.38 8.49
N GLN A 250 0.24 -0.30 8.87
CA GLN A 250 0.72 0.41 10.05
C GLN A 250 0.25 1.88 9.97
N PRO A 251 -0.19 2.50 11.09
CA PRO A 251 -0.40 3.95 11.12
C PRO A 251 0.91 4.68 10.85
N ASP A 252 0.83 5.97 10.48
CA ASP A 252 2.02 6.80 10.23
C ASP A 252 2.77 7.13 11.53
N VAL A 253 3.57 6.16 12.01
CA VAL A 253 4.40 6.29 13.20
C VAL A 253 5.54 7.25 12.91
N TYR A 254 5.59 8.36 13.65
CA TYR A 254 6.70 9.32 13.63
C TYR A 254 8.07 8.62 13.69
N ARG A 255 8.83 8.70 12.59
CA ARG A 255 10.15 8.07 12.44
C ARG A 255 11.27 9.08 12.67
N GLU A 256 12.10 8.81 13.67
CA GLU A 256 13.42 9.44 13.85
C GLU A 256 14.42 8.90 12.82
N ASP A 257 15.52 9.63 12.58
CA ASP A 257 16.57 9.23 11.62
C ASP A 257 17.25 7.88 11.94
N VAL A 258 17.03 7.35 13.15
CA VAL A 258 17.26 5.95 13.48
C VAL A 258 15.90 5.36 13.85
N HIS A 259 15.43 4.43 13.03
CA HIS A 259 14.17 3.72 13.24
C HIS A 259 14.45 2.23 13.41
N ILE A 260 13.80 1.62 14.40
CA ILE A 260 13.96 0.21 14.72
C ILE A 260 12.59 -0.46 14.67
N GLU A 261 12.49 -1.53 13.92
CA GLU A 261 11.26 -2.28 13.70
C GLU A 261 11.43 -3.68 14.28
N VAL A 262 10.49 -4.10 15.12
CA VAL A 262 10.43 -5.41 15.76
C VAL A 262 9.16 -6.09 15.26
N GLU A 263 9.30 -7.07 14.38
CA GLU A 263 8.19 -7.85 13.86
C GLU A 263 8.24 -9.27 14.44
N GLU A 264 7.10 -9.75 14.95
CA GLU A 264 6.91 -11.13 15.38
C GLU A 264 5.70 -11.77 14.71
N ARG A 265 5.83 -13.05 14.34
CA ARG A 265 4.78 -13.87 13.75
C ARG A 265 4.57 -15.13 14.57
N ILE A 266 3.37 -15.30 15.11
CA ILE A 266 3.00 -16.42 15.98
C ILE A 266 2.20 -17.48 15.22
N SER A 267 2.63 -18.74 15.36
CA SER A 267 1.94 -19.93 14.88
C SER A 267 1.68 -20.87 16.07
N ALA A 268 0.46 -21.37 16.22
CA ALA A 268 0.09 -22.33 17.25
C ALA A 268 -0.84 -23.42 16.70
N VAL A 269 -0.54 -24.68 17.01
CA VAL A 269 -1.43 -25.82 16.80
C VAL A 269 -1.75 -26.42 18.16
N VAL A 270 -3.02 -26.35 18.55
CA VAL A 270 -3.53 -26.74 19.86
C VAL A 270 -4.58 -27.85 19.67
N ASN A 271 -4.56 -28.88 20.50
CA ASN A 271 -5.55 -29.96 20.46
C ASN A 271 -6.83 -29.54 21.19
N ARG A 272 -7.96 -30.18 20.91
CA ARG A 272 -9.28 -29.91 21.54
C ARG A 272 -9.32 -30.06 23.08
N ASP A 273 -8.32 -30.70 23.67
CA ASP A 273 -8.15 -30.85 25.13
C ASP A 273 -7.28 -29.74 25.76
N GLY A 274 -6.87 -28.73 24.98
CA GLY A 274 -5.97 -27.65 25.37
C GLY A 274 -4.48 -27.96 25.16
N GLY A 275 -4.11 -29.22 24.87
CA GLY A 275 -2.71 -29.61 24.71
C GLY A 275 -2.04 -28.98 23.50
N VAL A 276 -0.95 -28.23 23.69
CA VAL A 276 -0.19 -27.60 22.59
C VAL A 276 0.62 -28.67 21.84
N GLU A 277 0.31 -28.91 20.56
CA GLU A 277 1.16 -29.75 19.69
C GLU A 277 2.44 -28.98 19.34
N ALA A 278 2.30 -27.72 18.93
CA ALA A 278 3.42 -26.83 18.65
C ALA A 278 3.02 -25.36 18.79
N LEU A 279 3.79 -24.59 19.57
CA LEU A 279 3.80 -23.12 19.55
C LEU A 279 5.15 -22.66 18.97
N GLU A 280 5.12 -21.77 17.98
CA GLU A 280 6.30 -21.11 17.41
C GLU A 280 6.07 -19.60 17.29
N VAL A 281 7.05 -18.79 17.74
CA VAL A 281 7.11 -17.36 17.43
C VAL A 281 8.40 -17.09 16.66
N LYS A 282 8.25 -16.57 15.44
CA LYS A 282 9.34 -16.14 14.57
C LYS A 282 9.45 -14.63 14.69
N GLY A 283 10.63 -14.09 15.00
CA GLY A 283 10.81 -12.64 15.07
C GLY A 283 12.05 -12.13 14.36
N GLU A 284 12.01 -10.87 13.93
CA GLU A 284 13.11 -10.14 13.32
C GLU A 284 13.16 -8.70 13.83
N LEU A 285 14.38 -8.21 14.05
CA LEU A 285 14.64 -6.80 14.30
C LEU A 285 15.35 -6.19 13.10
N THR A 286 14.68 -5.22 12.49
CA THR A 286 15.18 -4.43 11.36
C THR A 286 15.60 -3.04 11.84
N LEU A 287 16.76 -2.59 11.37
CA LEU A 287 17.26 -1.22 11.58
C LEU A 287 17.18 -0.46 10.25
N VAL A 288 16.61 0.74 10.29
CA VAL A 288 16.67 1.74 9.22
C VAL A 288 17.41 2.98 9.74
N VAL A 289 18.34 3.51 8.96
CA VAL A 289 19.06 4.76 9.27
C VAL A 289 18.89 5.73 8.11
N ALA A 290 18.31 6.90 8.34
CA ALA A 290 18.08 7.93 7.33
C ALA A 290 19.23 8.94 7.20
N ASP A 291 20.02 9.11 8.27
CA ASP A 291 21.14 10.06 8.38
C ASP A 291 22.50 9.34 8.32
N GLU A 292 23.35 9.71 7.36
CA GLU A 292 24.70 9.17 7.20
C GLU A 292 25.57 9.42 8.46
N ASP A 293 25.42 10.59 9.11
CA ASP A 293 26.16 10.92 10.33
C ASP A 293 25.72 10.04 11.51
N LYS A 294 24.56 9.37 11.46
CA LYS A 294 24.10 8.41 12.51
C LYS A 294 24.45 6.95 12.18
N GLY A 295 24.95 6.65 10.98
CA GLY A 295 25.18 5.27 10.52
C GLY A 295 26.20 4.43 11.28
N GLN A 296 27.10 5.02 12.08
CA GLN A 296 28.03 4.29 12.96
C GLN A 296 27.45 4.14 14.38
N LEU A 297 26.56 3.17 14.58
CA LEU A 297 25.85 2.96 15.84
C LEU A 297 25.96 1.52 16.37
N GLN A 298 25.68 1.36 17.66
CA GLN A 298 25.49 0.10 18.36
C GLN A 298 24.16 0.13 19.12
N LEU A 299 23.44 -0.98 19.15
CA LEU A 299 22.19 -1.13 19.92
C LEU A 299 22.44 -2.05 21.11
N ARG A 300 21.99 -1.66 22.30
CA ARG A 300 21.86 -2.55 23.45
C ARG A 300 20.44 -3.10 23.49
N ILE A 301 20.35 -4.42 23.68
CA ILE A 301 19.11 -5.14 23.81
C ILE A 301 19.04 -5.74 25.21
N ASP A 302 17.85 -5.74 25.77
CA ASP A 302 17.48 -6.55 26.93
C ASP A 302 16.71 -7.77 26.42
N LEU A 303 17.13 -8.95 26.88
CA LEU A 303 16.52 -10.24 26.53
C LEU A 303 16.12 -10.93 27.84
N GLY A 304 14.86 -11.37 27.92
CA GLY A 304 14.32 -12.09 29.08
C GLY A 304 14.79 -13.54 29.12
N ASP A 305 13.86 -14.49 29.21
CA ASP A 305 14.25 -15.91 29.20
C ASP A 305 14.62 -16.40 27.79
N GLU A 306 15.92 -16.61 27.55
CA GLU A 306 16.43 -17.21 26.31
C GLU A 306 16.20 -18.73 26.22
N SER A 307 15.70 -19.41 27.28
CA SER A 307 15.68 -20.88 27.41
C SER A 307 15.11 -21.63 26.19
N ASN A 308 14.02 -21.12 25.61
CA ASN A 308 13.31 -21.69 24.47
C ASN A 308 13.59 -20.95 23.13
N MET A 309 14.54 -20.00 23.11
CA MET A 309 14.70 -19.04 22.01
C MET A 309 15.99 -19.25 21.18
N GLN A 310 15.84 -19.56 19.89
CA GLN A 310 16.94 -19.78 18.96
C GLN A 310 17.34 -18.49 18.21
N ILE A 311 18.38 -17.79 18.67
CA ILE A 311 18.80 -16.49 18.12
C ILE A 311 19.85 -16.62 17.01
N LYS A 312 19.70 -15.83 15.94
CA LYS A 312 20.64 -15.73 14.79
C LYS A 312 20.91 -14.27 14.43
N THR A 313 22.10 -13.76 14.75
CA THR A 313 22.57 -12.44 14.28
C THR A 313 23.10 -12.47 12.84
N HIS A 314 22.93 -11.34 12.14
CA HIS A 314 23.39 -11.08 10.78
C HIS A 314 24.92 -11.25 10.63
N PRO A 315 25.45 -11.75 9.48
CA PRO A 315 26.88 -12.07 9.34
C PRO A 315 27.87 -10.92 9.58
N HIS A 316 27.46 -9.66 9.46
CA HIS A 316 28.30 -8.49 9.76
C HIS A 316 28.30 -8.05 11.23
N ILE A 317 27.40 -8.57 12.08
CA ILE A 317 27.32 -8.25 13.51
C ILE A 317 28.35 -9.04 14.34
N ASP A 318 28.97 -8.42 15.33
CA ASP A 318 29.90 -9.13 16.23
C ASP A 318 29.15 -10.06 17.18
N LYS A 319 29.17 -11.35 16.84
CA LYS A 319 28.56 -12.43 17.61
C LYS A 319 29.13 -12.56 19.02
N LYS A 320 30.42 -12.26 19.24
CA LYS A 320 31.02 -12.34 20.57
C LYS A 320 30.49 -11.26 21.50
N ARG A 321 30.31 -10.05 20.95
CA ARG A 321 29.81 -8.91 21.70
C ARG A 321 28.32 -9.04 21.99
N PHE A 322 27.55 -9.55 21.04
CA PHE A 322 26.16 -9.94 21.28
C PHE A 322 26.05 -10.98 22.41
N GLN A 323 26.83 -12.07 22.34
CA GLN A 323 26.83 -13.16 23.33
C GLN A 323 27.41 -12.82 24.72
N GLY A 324 27.98 -11.62 24.91
CA GLY A 324 28.63 -11.22 26.17
C GLY A 324 28.15 -9.89 26.75
N GLU A 325 27.53 -9.02 25.94
CA GLU A 325 27.05 -7.70 26.34
C GLU A 325 25.58 -7.42 25.92
N HIS A 326 24.95 -8.35 25.17
CA HIS A 326 23.68 -8.15 24.46
C HIS A 326 23.68 -6.90 23.55
N VAL A 327 24.86 -6.59 22.98
CA VAL A 327 25.07 -5.45 22.07
C VAL A 327 25.18 -5.90 20.61
N LEU A 328 24.30 -5.36 19.76
CA LEU A 328 24.43 -5.43 18.30
C LEU A 328 25.34 -4.29 17.82
N ALA A 329 26.49 -4.63 17.27
CA ALA A 329 27.40 -3.71 16.61
C ALA A 329 28.04 -4.38 15.39
N LEU A 330 28.43 -3.58 14.38
CA LEU A 330 29.20 -4.09 13.25
C LEU A 330 30.60 -4.54 13.71
N LYS A 331 31.04 -5.71 13.21
CA LYS A 331 32.38 -6.28 13.46
C LYS A 331 33.53 -5.34 13.08
N ASP A 332 33.29 -4.49 12.09
CA ASP A 332 34.22 -3.49 11.60
C ASP A 332 33.68 -2.12 11.99
N ALA A 333 34.22 -1.56 13.06
CA ALA A 333 33.82 -0.27 13.62
C ALA A 333 34.16 0.93 12.73
N SER A 334 34.82 0.73 11.58
CA SER A 334 35.00 1.77 10.56
C SER A 334 33.80 1.87 9.60
N ARG A 335 32.94 0.85 9.53
CA ARG A 335 31.78 0.80 8.64
C ARG A 335 30.53 1.35 9.32
N SER A 336 29.73 2.05 8.55
CA SER A 336 28.35 2.42 8.88
C SER A 336 27.35 1.35 8.40
N PHE A 337 26.15 1.38 8.97
CA PHE A 337 24.96 0.81 8.33
C PHE A 337 24.60 1.60 7.05
N PRO A 338 24.03 0.94 6.03
CA PRO A 338 23.60 1.59 4.79
C PRO A 338 22.44 2.57 5.06
N VAL A 339 22.52 3.74 4.42
CA VAL A 339 21.53 4.81 4.59
C VAL A 339 20.28 4.53 3.73
N ASN A 340 19.10 4.73 4.30
CA ASN A 340 17.79 4.48 3.70
C ASN A 340 17.62 3.04 3.16
N GLN A 341 18.18 2.05 3.86
CA GLN A 341 17.99 0.63 3.57
C GLN A 341 17.66 -0.13 4.87
N PRO A 342 16.61 -0.97 4.92
CA PRO A 342 16.33 -1.83 6.06
C PRO A 342 17.39 -2.92 6.18
N VAL A 343 17.91 -3.11 7.40
CA VAL A 343 18.88 -4.17 7.71
C VAL A 343 18.38 -5.00 8.90
N GLY A 344 17.94 -6.23 8.61
CA GLY A 344 17.70 -7.24 9.64
C GLY A 344 18.98 -7.55 10.41
N LEU A 345 19.03 -7.19 11.70
CA LEU A 345 20.23 -7.32 12.54
C LEU A 345 20.31 -8.66 13.26
N PHE A 346 19.17 -9.16 13.73
CA PHE A 346 19.00 -10.51 14.26
C PHE A 346 17.58 -11.00 14.03
N LYS A 347 17.46 -12.32 14.00
CA LYS A 347 16.18 -13.03 14.01
C LYS A 347 16.17 -14.04 15.16
N TRP A 348 15.00 -14.29 15.72
CA TRP A 348 14.79 -15.32 16.75
C TRP A 348 13.67 -16.28 16.32
N ARG A 349 13.71 -17.48 16.91
CA ARG A 349 12.64 -18.47 16.84
C ARG A 349 12.45 -19.03 18.24
N PHE A 350 11.39 -18.62 18.92
CA PHE A 350 10.89 -19.25 20.13
C PHE A 350 10.07 -20.49 19.75
N VAL A 351 10.17 -21.57 20.54
CA VAL A 351 9.32 -22.78 20.38
C VAL A 351 8.92 -23.30 21.75
N SER A 352 7.64 -23.60 21.95
CA SER A 352 7.12 -24.23 23.17
C SER A 352 6.13 -25.37 22.85
N GLN A 353 5.88 -26.21 23.85
CA GLN A 353 4.80 -27.21 23.91
C GLN A 353 4.08 -27.17 25.27
N ASP A 354 4.27 -26.08 26.01
CA ASP A 354 3.67 -25.81 27.32
C ASP A 354 2.41 -24.96 27.11
N ASP A 355 1.30 -25.33 27.74
CA ASP A 355 -0.01 -24.68 27.54
C ASP A 355 -0.02 -23.25 28.08
N ALA A 356 0.59 -23.03 29.24
CA ALA A 356 0.84 -21.72 29.83
C ALA A 356 1.77 -20.80 29.00
N SER A 357 2.29 -21.26 27.84
CA SER A 357 2.98 -20.39 26.87
C SER A 357 2.05 -19.78 25.82
N LEU A 358 0.77 -20.16 25.74
CA LEU A 358 -0.16 -19.54 24.79
C LEU A 358 -0.44 -18.06 25.18
N PRO A 359 -0.69 -17.16 24.22
CA PRO A 359 -1.19 -15.82 24.51
C PRO A 359 -2.70 -15.81 24.84
N LEU A 360 -3.46 -16.71 24.20
CA LEU A 360 -4.92 -16.77 24.24
C LEU A 360 -5.37 -18.24 24.15
N SER A 361 -5.73 -18.83 25.27
CA SER A 361 -6.34 -20.16 25.33
C SER A 361 -7.74 -20.11 24.72
N ILE A 362 -8.10 -21.11 23.91
CA ILE A 362 -9.41 -21.26 23.28
C ILE A 362 -9.94 -22.65 23.59
N ASN A 363 -11.18 -22.72 24.11
CA ASN A 363 -11.78 -23.91 24.66
C ASN A 363 -13.12 -24.16 23.93
N CYS A 364 -13.26 -25.23 23.13
CA CYS A 364 -14.41 -25.42 22.24
C CYS A 364 -15.07 -26.80 22.44
N TRP A 365 -16.31 -26.82 22.92
CA TRP A 365 -17.06 -28.01 23.32
C TRP A 365 -18.38 -28.16 22.54
N PRO A 366 -18.35 -28.78 21.35
CA PRO A 366 -19.56 -29.25 20.66
C PRO A 366 -20.18 -30.46 21.38
N THR A 367 -21.45 -30.34 21.76
CA THR A 367 -22.23 -31.34 22.49
C THR A 367 -23.49 -31.71 21.69
N VAL A 368 -23.64 -32.98 21.31
CA VAL A 368 -24.82 -33.45 20.57
C VAL A 368 -26.02 -33.58 21.52
N LEU A 369 -27.01 -32.72 21.32
CA LEU A 369 -28.35 -32.83 21.87
C LEU A 369 -29.10 -33.96 21.14
N GLY A 370 -29.77 -34.82 21.92
CA GLY A 370 -30.41 -36.05 21.43
C GLY A 370 -31.63 -35.88 20.51
N ASP A 371 -31.88 -34.67 19.98
CA ASP A 371 -32.90 -34.36 18.97
C ASP A 371 -32.31 -34.13 17.56
N GLY A 372 -31.01 -34.31 17.36
CA GLY A 372 -30.31 -34.11 16.07
C GLY A 372 -29.71 -32.72 15.92
N ARG A 373 -29.23 -32.16 17.04
CA ARG A 373 -28.60 -30.84 17.13
C ARG A 373 -27.27 -30.94 17.84
N THR A 374 -26.34 -30.07 17.49
CA THR A 374 -25.14 -29.83 18.27
C THR A 374 -25.20 -28.45 18.89
N GLU A 375 -25.02 -28.38 20.20
CA GLU A 375 -24.83 -27.17 21.00
C GLU A 375 -23.32 -26.97 21.16
N VAL A 376 -22.80 -25.86 20.66
CA VAL A 376 -21.37 -25.52 20.70
C VAL A 376 -21.21 -24.39 21.71
N ASN A 377 -20.47 -24.67 22.77
CA ASN A 377 -19.97 -23.67 23.70
C ASN A 377 -18.48 -23.44 23.39
N ILE A 378 -18.09 -22.19 23.17
CA ILE A 378 -16.70 -21.79 22.98
C ILE A 378 -16.34 -20.63 23.91
N GLU A 379 -15.20 -20.75 24.58
CA GLU A 379 -14.67 -19.78 25.54
C GLU A 379 -13.24 -19.38 25.14
N TYR A 380 -12.79 -18.21 25.57
CA TYR A 380 -11.37 -17.83 25.55
C TYR A 380 -10.88 -17.38 26.92
N GLU A 381 -9.58 -17.52 27.16
CA GLU A 381 -8.88 -16.96 28.32
C GLU A 381 -7.51 -16.38 27.92
N LEU A 382 -7.27 -15.11 28.29
CA LEU A 382 -6.03 -14.37 28.04
C LEU A 382 -5.00 -14.70 29.13
N GLU A 383 -4.20 -15.74 28.88
CA GLU A 383 -3.07 -16.16 29.73
C GLU A 383 -2.03 -15.03 29.87
N SER A 384 -1.68 -14.39 28.76
CA SER A 384 -0.66 -13.34 28.69
C SER A 384 -1.22 -11.97 29.08
N GLU A 385 -1.45 -11.75 30.38
CA GLU A 385 -2.05 -10.52 30.95
C GLU A 385 -1.36 -9.19 30.56
N ASP A 386 -0.11 -9.22 30.13
CA ASP A 386 0.66 -8.05 29.71
C ASP A 386 0.49 -7.72 28.21
N LEU A 387 -0.21 -8.55 27.43
CA LEU A 387 -0.54 -8.27 26.02
C LEU A 387 -1.91 -7.57 25.87
N GLU A 388 -1.99 -6.68 24.88
CA GLU A 388 -3.21 -6.03 24.41
C GLU A 388 -3.48 -6.51 22.97
N LEU A 389 -4.33 -7.52 22.80
CA LEU A 389 -4.64 -8.12 21.50
C LEU A 389 -5.73 -7.31 20.80
N LYS A 390 -5.55 -6.97 19.52
CA LYS A 390 -6.45 -6.09 18.76
C LYS A 390 -7.00 -6.77 17.52
N GLY A 391 -8.24 -6.42 17.17
CA GLY A 391 -8.96 -6.98 16.03
C GLY A 391 -9.13 -8.51 16.12
N VAL A 392 -9.28 -9.03 17.34
CA VAL A 392 -9.28 -10.48 17.59
C VAL A 392 -10.49 -11.10 16.92
N THR A 393 -10.24 -12.08 16.05
CA THR A 393 -11.28 -12.83 15.35
C THR A 393 -11.05 -14.32 15.56
N ILE A 394 -12.01 -14.98 16.22
CA ILE A 394 -12.06 -16.43 16.42
C ILE A 394 -13.05 -16.99 15.39
N SER A 395 -12.55 -17.76 14.42
CA SER A 395 -13.32 -18.29 13.30
C SER A 395 -13.64 -19.77 13.53
N ILE A 396 -14.91 -20.08 13.79
CA ILE A 396 -15.44 -21.43 13.97
C ILE A 396 -16.08 -21.88 12.64
N PRO A 397 -15.58 -22.95 11.98
CA PRO A 397 -16.26 -23.61 10.86
C PRO A 397 -17.69 -24.07 11.19
N LEU A 398 -18.55 -24.12 10.19
CA LEU A 398 -19.93 -24.58 10.30
C LEU A 398 -20.18 -25.76 9.33
N PRO A 399 -20.62 -26.94 9.81
CA PRO A 399 -20.92 -28.09 8.98
C PRO A 399 -21.91 -27.79 7.84
N ALA A 400 -21.58 -28.23 6.63
CA ALA A 400 -22.30 -27.87 5.40
C ALA A 400 -23.67 -28.57 5.22
N ASP A 401 -23.95 -29.63 5.98
CA ASP A 401 -25.15 -30.47 5.82
C ASP A 401 -26.36 -29.99 6.65
N GLY A 402 -26.20 -28.95 7.49
CA GLY A 402 -27.26 -28.40 8.34
C GLY A 402 -28.09 -27.25 7.70
N PRO A 403 -29.27 -26.93 8.24
CA PRO A 403 -30.06 -25.77 7.82
C PRO A 403 -29.35 -24.44 8.14
N ALA A 404 -29.57 -23.45 7.27
CA ALA A 404 -28.52 -22.53 6.83
C ALA A 404 -28.00 -21.44 7.81
N ARG A 405 -28.32 -21.47 9.10
CA ARG A 405 -27.76 -20.54 10.13
C ARG A 405 -27.74 -21.19 11.53
N PRO A 406 -26.65 -21.02 12.32
CA PRO A 406 -26.68 -21.33 13.75
C PRO A 406 -27.62 -20.38 14.50
N VAL A 407 -28.20 -20.88 15.59
CA VAL A 407 -29.00 -20.12 16.56
C VAL A 407 -28.07 -19.71 17.69
N ILE A 408 -27.76 -18.43 17.81
CA ILE A 408 -26.88 -17.92 18.89
C ILE A 408 -27.67 -17.85 20.21
N GLY A 409 -27.05 -18.35 21.29
CA GLY A 409 -27.50 -18.28 22.67
C GLY A 409 -26.89 -17.07 23.37
N ASN A 410 -26.04 -17.30 24.39
CA ASN A 410 -25.20 -16.23 24.95
C ASN A 410 -24.05 -15.85 24.00
N VAL A 411 -23.67 -14.58 23.99
CA VAL A 411 -22.44 -14.10 23.33
C VAL A 411 -21.90 -12.86 24.03
N ASP A 412 -20.63 -12.93 24.44
CA ASP A 412 -19.83 -11.77 24.80
C ASP A 412 -19.16 -11.22 23.54
N GLY A 413 -19.16 -9.90 23.32
CA GLY A 413 -18.61 -9.29 22.10
C GLY A 413 -19.52 -9.33 20.87
N ASP A 414 -18.95 -9.17 19.68
CA ASP A 414 -19.66 -9.11 18.40
C ASP A 414 -19.49 -10.41 17.60
N TYR A 415 -20.37 -10.69 16.63
CA TYR A 415 -20.22 -11.84 15.73
C TYR A 415 -20.74 -11.60 14.31
N THR A 416 -20.08 -12.20 13.31
CA THR A 416 -20.53 -12.27 11.92
C THR A 416 -20.66 -13.73 11.44
N ILE A 417 -21.57 -13.98 10.50
CA ILE A 417 -21.77 -15.32 9.91
C ILE A 417 -21.45 -15.21 8.41
N ASN A 418 -20.26 -15.69 8.04
CA ASN A 418 -19.72 -15.58 6.69
C ASN A 418 -20.18 -16.76 5.84
N THR A 419 -21.31 -16.57 5.15
CA THR A 419 -21.94 -17.61 4.33
C THR A 419 -21.16 -18.00 3.07
N ARG A 420 -19.99 -17.38 2.81
CA ARG A 420 -19.10 -17.74 1.70
C ARG A 420 -18.05 -18.77 2.13
N THR A 421 -17.52 -18.64 3.35
CA THR A 421 -16.56 -19.58 3.97
C THR A 421 -17.26 -20.64 4.82
N GLN A 422 -18.53 -20.45 5.17
CA GLN A 422 -19.25 -21.23 6.19
C GLN A 422 -18.52 -21.18 7.54
N THR A 423 -18.24 -19.96 8.00
CA THR A 423 -17.66 -19.69 9.33
C THR A 423 -18.54 -18.76 10.15
N LEU A 424 -18.61 -19.01 11.45
CA LEU A 424 -18.98 -18.03 12.47
C LEU A 424 -17.70 -17.32 12.89
N GLU A 425 -17.64 -16.01 12.70
CA GLU A 425 -16.52 -15.15 13.07
C GLU A 425 -16.92 -14.41 14.35
N TRP A 426 -16.30 -14.77 15.47
CA TRP A 426 -16.51 -14.15 16.78
C TRP A 426 -15.44 -13.08 17.01
N GLN A 427 -15.84 -11.85 17.32
CA GLN A 427 -15.02 -10.66 17.11
C GLN A 427 -14.93 -9.75 18.34
N PHE A 428 -13.71 -9.29 18.63
CA PHE A 428 -13.40 -8.32 19.67
C PHE A 428 -12.46 -7.23 19.14
N PRO A 429 -12.83 -5.93 19.26
CA PRO A 429 -11.92 -4.84 18.91
C PRO A 429 -10.60 -4.89 19.69
N ILE A 430 -10.67 -5.21 21.00
CA ILE A 430 -9.54 -5.40 21.91
C ILE A 430 -9.86 -6.54 22.91
N ILE A 431 -8.86 -7.36 23.24
CA ILE A 431 -8.84 -8.25 24.41
C ILE A 431 -7.62 -7.88 25.25
N ASP A 432 -7.85 -7.51 26.52
CA ASP A 432 -6.83 -7.13 27.49
C ASP A 432 -7.19 -7.61 28.92
N ARG A 433 -6.42 -7.15 29.92
CA ARG A 433 -6.59 -7.49 31.34
C ARG A 433 -7.97 -7.17 31.93
N SER A 434 -8.77 -6.31 31.29
CA SER A 434 -10.13 -5.95 31.70
C SER A 434 -11.22 -6.91 31.20
N ASN A 435 -10.97 -7.59 30.07
CA ASN A 435 -11.86 -8.58 29.46
C ASN A 435 -11.11 -9.89 29.13
N LYS A 436 -10.38 -10.43 30.11
CA LYS A 436 -9.52 -11.62 29.94
C LYS A 436 -10.24 -12.84 29.38
N SER A 437 -11.53 -13.00 29.65
CA SER A 437 -12.32 -14.14 29.19
C SER A 437 -13.70 -13.71 28.74
N GLY A 438 -14.26 -14.54 27.86
CA GLY A 438 -15.60 -14.38 27.29
C GLY A 438 -16.10 -15.69 26.72
N SER A 439 -17.39 -15.74 26.45
CA SER A 439 -18.13 -16.93 26.03
C SER A 439 -19.00 -16.67 24.80
N LEU A 440 -19.15 -17.69 23.96
CA LEU A 440 -20.11 -17.75 22.87
C LEU A 440 -20.75 -19.15 22.86
N GLU A 441 -22.07 -19.16 22.83
CA GLU A 441 -22.90 -20.36 22.81
C GLU A 441 -23.79 -20.32 21.57
N PHE A 442 -23.86 -21.41 20.81
CA PHE A 442 -24.78 -21.52 19.68
C PHE A 442 -25.24 -22.95 19.41
N THR A 443 -26.41 -23.11 18.82
CA THR A 443 -26.96 -24.42 18.41
C THR A 443 -27.08 -24.51 16.89
N LEU A 444 -26.75 -25.67 16.32
CA LEU A 444 -26.91 -25.99 14.90
C LEU A 444 -27.57 -27.37 14.73
N GLU A 445 -28.45 -27.54 13.75
CA GLU A 445 -29.04 -28.84 13.39
C GLU A 445 -28.03 -29.66 12.56
N THR A 446 -27.14 -30.36 13.26
CA THR A 446 -26.10 -31.25 12.73
C THR A 446 -25.68 -32.28 13.79
N ASP A 447 -25.31 -33.47 13.35
CA ASP A 447 -24.63 -34.52 14.16
C ASP A 447 -23.10 -34.52 13.93
N ASP A 448 -22.58 -33.69 13.01
CA ASP A 448 -21.15 -33.62 12.69
C ASP A 448 -20.39 -32.68 13.64
N ILE A 449 -19.66 -33.30 14.58
CA ILE A 449 -18.73 -32.63 15.50
C ILE A 449 -17.44 -32.18 14.80
N GLU A 450 -16.96 -32.92 13.80
CA GLU A 450 -15.66 -32.66 13.18
C GLU A 450 -15.69 -31.40 12.31
N GLY A 451 -16.82 -31.13 11.66
CA GLY A 451 -17.03 -29.93 10.84
C GLY A 451 -17.08 -28.59 11.60
N PHE A 452 -16.89 -28.58 12.93
CA PHE A 452 -16.62 -27.37 13.72
C PHE A 452 -15.11 -27.08 13.88
N PHE A 453 -14.23 -27.94 13.34
CA PHE A 453 -12.78 -27.81 13.43
C PHE A 453 -12.13 -27.74 12.02
N PRO A 454 -10.96 -27.09 11.88
CA PRO A 454 -10.22 -26.39 12.92
C PRO A 454 -10.81 -25.01 13.23
N VAL A 455 -10.87 -24.64 14.52
CA VAL A 455 -11.14 -23.24 14.91
C VAL A 455 -9.87 -22.44 14.69
N SER A 456 -9.94 -21.33 13.95
CA SER A 456 -8.79 -20.45 13.71
C SER A 456 -8.87 -19.17 14.52
N VAL A 457 -7.73 -18.62 14.93
CA VAL A 457 -7.61 -17.34 15.63
C VAL A 457 -6.76 -16.39 14.80
N ALA A 458 -7.13 -15.10 14.77
CA ALA A 458 -6.30 -14.03 14.22
C ALA A 458 -6.37 -12.78 15.12
N PHE A 459 -5.23 -12.13 15.35
CA PHE A 459 -5.11 -10.87 16.08
C PHE A 459 -3.82 -10.12 15.67
N VAL A 460 -3.73 -8.85 16.10
CA VAL A 460 -2.50 -8.05 16.06
C VAL A 460 -2.25 -7.44 17.44
N ALA A 461 -1.00 -7.37 17.90
CA ALA A 461 -0.62 -6.59 19.08
C ALA A 461 0.57 -5.67 18.77
N HIS A 462 0.72 -4.57 19.52
CA HIS A 462 1.82 -3.60 19.38
C HIS A 462 2.90 -3.71 20.46
N MET A 463 2.96 -4.87 21.11
CA MET A 463 4.00 -5.27 22.05
C MET A 463 4.48 -6.67 21.66
N PRO A 464 5.74 -7.05 21.95
CA PRO A 464 6.26 -8.35 21.55
C PRO A 464 5.74 -9.42 22.52
N PHE A 465 5.57 -10.64 22.01
CA PHE A 465 5.32 -11.84 22.81
C PHE A 465 6.61 -12.33 23.47
N CYS A 466 7.74 -12.32 22.77
CA CYS A 466 9.03 -12.63 23.38
C CYS A 466 9.60 -11.41 24.11
N ASP A 467 10.26 -11.60 25.25
CA ASP A 467 11.00 -10.56 25.99
C ASP A 467 12.22 -10.06 25.18
N VAL A 468 11.96 -9.19 24.21
CA VAL A 468 12.95 -8.65 23.28
C VAL A 468 12.78 -7.13 23.20
N SER A 469 13.62 -6.38 23.91
CA SER A 469 13.49 -4.91 23.95
C SER A 469 14.80 -4.18 23.68
N ILE A 470 14.73 -3.07 22.94
CA ILE A 470 15.87 -2.18 22.72
C ILE A 470 15.88 -1.14 23.84
N THR A 471 16.97 -1.08 24.60
CA THR A 471 17.13 -0.16 25.74
C THR A 471 17.91 1.10 25.37
N GLU A 472 18.97 0.97 24.57
CA GLU A 472 19.84 2.10 24.20
C GLU A 472 20.34 1.98 22.75
N ALA A 473 20.38 3.11 22.03
CA ALA A 473 21.19 3.26 20.82
C ALA A 473 22.33 4.24 21.12
N LEU A 474 23.57 3.85 20.80
CA LEU A 474 24.78 4.62 21.10
C LEU A 474 25.66 4.75 19.85
N ARG A 475 26.38 5.86 19.69
CA ARG A 475 27.36 6.05 18.61
C ARG A 475 28.57 5.13 18.84
N GLN A 476 28.94 4.31 17.86
CA GLN A 476 29.98 3.28 18.01
C GLN A 476 31.39 3.85 18.28
N SER A 477 31.65 5.09 17.88
CA SER A 477 32.95 5.76 18.01
C SER A 477 33.14 6.61 19.27
N SER A 478 32.08 7.16 19.86
CA SER A 478 32.14 8.02 21.06
C SER A 478 31.40 7.47 22.29
N GLY A 479 30.46 6.53 22.10
CA GLY A 479 29.56 6.06 23.14
C GLY A 479 28.41 7.03 23.48
N GLU A 480 28.26 8.13 22.75
CA GLU A 480 27.18 9.10 22.97
C GLU A 480 25.80 8.52 22.59
N PRO A 481 24.73 8.81 23.35
CA PRO A 481 23.37 8.40 22.99
C PRO A 481 22.91 8.94 21.63
N VAL A 482 22.22 8.09 20.88
CA VAL A 482 21.54 8.44 19.63
C VAL A 482 20.04 8.30 19.87
N VAL A 483 19.27 9.34 19.58
CA VAL A 483 17.81 9.27 19.62
C VAL A 483 17.33 8.33 18.53
N PHE A 484 16.42 7.41 18.88
CA PHE A 484 15.80 6.46 17.97
C PHE A 484 14.30 6.38 18.21
N SER A 485 13.58 5.96 17.17
CA SER A 485 12.17 5.61 17.21
C SER A 485 12.03 4.09 17.10
N LYS A 486 10.97 3.51 17.68
CA LYS A 486 10.68 2.07 17.52
C LYS A 486 9.23 1.79 17.13
N ALA A 487 9.05 0.85 16.21
CA ALA A 487 7.78 0.18 15.94
C ALA A 487 7.88 -1.28 16.44
N VAL A 488 6.79 -1.81 17.00
CA VAL A 488 6.71 -3.20 17.46
C VAL A 488 5.37 -3.77 17.02
N THR A 489 5.38 -4.97 16.43
CA THR A 489 4.17 -5.64 15.93
C THR A 489 4.27 -7.15 16.12
N LEU A 490 3.25 -7.74 16.73
CA LEU A 490 2.99 -9.17 16.78
C LEU A 490 1.77 -9.48 15.91
N VAL A 491 1.89 -10.42 14.97
CA VAL A 491 0.81 -10.81 14.02
C VAL A 491 0.63 -12.32 14.02
N THR A 492 -0.61 -12.79 13.90
CA THR A 492 -0.91 -14.23 13.75
C THR A 492 -0.60 -14.76 12.34
N ASP A 493 0.04 -15.94 12.25
CA ASP A 493 0.48 -16.60 11.00
C ASP A 493 -0.31 -17.89 10.70
N ASP A 494 -0.37 -18.81 11.66
CA ASP A 494 -1.24 -20.01 11.65
C ASP A 494 -1.57 -20.39 13.10
N TYR A 495 -2.69 -19.91 13.65
CA TYR A 495 -3.13 -20.22 15.02
C TYR A 495 -4.46 -20.95 14.95
N ARG A 496 -4.48 -22.22 15.36
CA ARG A 496 -5.66 -23.08 15.22
C ARG A 496 -5.75 -24.20 16.24
N ILE A 497 -7.00 -24.53 16.56
CA ILE A 497 -7.42 -25.61 17.44
C ILE A 497 -7.94 -26.73 16.53
N VAL A 498 -7.38 -27.94 16.63
CA VAL A 498 -7.58 -29.08 15.70
C VAL A 498 -8.29 -30.26 16.34
#